data_AF-A0A6B3GMB1-F1
#
_entry.id   AF-A0A6B3GMB1-F1
#
_cell.length_a   1.000
_cell.length_b   1.000
_cell.length_c   1.000
_cell.angle_alpha   90.00
_cell.angle_beta   90.00
_cell.angle_gamma   90.00
#
_symmetry.space_group_name_H-M   'P 1'
#
loop_
_entity.id
_entity.type
_entity.pdbx_description
1 polymer ?
#
loop_
_entity_poly.entity_id
_entity_poly.type
_entity_poly.pdbx_seq_one_letter_code
_entity_poly.pdbx_strand_id
1 'polypeptide(L)'
;LLDRGALSVGELLGATSYLISGVAPALRSLVAVLGSWGVQLATVLGQLSRSTTPGPHGSAETQGPATAPRTPHSPDLSLVNVGYAYGPGAAPVIDRLSLDIPAGSHLTVVGPSGAGKSTLTTLLAGLAAPDDGRLTLGGV
;
A
#
# COMPACT_ATOMS: atom_id res chain seq x y z
N LEU A 1 5.94 -24.08 57.51
CA LEU A 1 6.46 -24.56 56.21
C LEU A 1 7.99 -24.62 56.16
N LEU A 2 8.73 -23.90 57.02
CA LEU A 2 10.19 -24.04 57.18
C LEU A 2 10.62 -25.10 58.22
N ASP A 3 9.77 -25.43 59.20
CA ASP A 3 10.10 -26.38 60.28
C ASP A 3 9.93 -27.88 59.95
N ARG A 4 9.69 -28.26 58.69
CA ARG A 4 9.50 -29.68 58.31
C ARG A 4 10.57 -30.25 57.37
N GLY A 5 11.69 -29.56 57.16
CA GLY A 5 12.87 -30.11 56.47
C GLY A 5 12.68 -30.39 54.98
N ALA A 6 11.67 -29.83 54.33
CA ALA A 6 11.33 -30.18 52.95
C ALA A 6 11.93 -29.23 51.88
N LEU A 7 12.36 -28.00 52.23
CA LEU A 7 12.91 -27.03 51.29
C LEU A 7 13.93 -26.12 51.98
N SER A 8 15.12 -25.97 51.39
CA SER A 8 16.14 -25.03 51.85
C SER A 8 15.83 -23.60 51.39
N VAL A 9 16.34 -22.60 52.12
CA VAL A 9 16.21 -21.18 51.75
C VAL A 9 16.81 -20.92 50.35
N GLY A 10 17.87 -21.64 49.99
CA GLY A 10 18.49 -21.59 48.67
C GLY A 10 17.60 -22.12 47.55
N GLU A 11 16.83 -23.19 47.79
CA GLU A 11 15.84 -23.69 46.82
C GLU A 11 14.69 -22.73 46.62
N LEU A 12 14.24 -22.06 47.68
CA LEU A 12 13.16 -21.07 47.58
C LEU A 12 13.60 -19.85 46.74
N LEU A 13 14.82 -19.37 46.97
CA LEU A 13 15.40 -18.26 46.21
C LEU A 13 15.69 -18.66 44.75
N GLY A 14 16.22 -19.87 44.53
CA GLY A 14 16.48 -20.42 43.20
C GLY A 14 15.20 -20.62 42.39
N ALA A 15 14.17 -21.21 42.98
CA ALA A 15 12.86 -21.39 42.34
C ALA A 15 12.21 -20.04 42.00
N THR A 16 12.30 -19.07 42.91
CA THR A 16 11.76 -17.72 42.69
C THR A 16 12.51 -17.00 41.56
N SER A 17 13.84 -17.09 41.54
CA SER A 17 14.67 -16.51 40.47
C SER A 17 14.38 -17.16 39.11
N TYR A 18 14.23 -18.49 39.06
CA TYR A 18 13.88 -19.23 37.84
C TYR A 18 12.51 -18.82 37.27
N LEU A 19 11.51 -18.66 38.13
CA LEU A 19 10.16 -18.24 37.73
C LEU A 19 10.16 -16.82 37.13
N ILE A 20 10.92 -15.89 37.72
CA ILE A 20 10.95 -14.48 37.29
C ILE A 20 11.82 -14.30 36.04
N SER A 21 13.00 -14.93 35.98
CA SER A 21 13.98 -14.72 34.92
C SER A 21 13.83 -15.68 33.73
N GLY A 22 13.21 -16.85 33.91
CA GLY A 22 13.06 -17.85 32.86
C GLY A 22 11.63 -17.95 32.32
N VAL A 23 10.69 -18.32 33.19
CA VAL A 23 9.34 -18.72 32.76
C VAL A 23 8.50 -17.54 32.26
N ALA A 24 8.51 -16.42 32.98
CA ALA A 24 7.75 -15.23 32.60
C ALA A 24 8.16 -14.63 31.23
N PRO A 25 9.46 -14.38 30.94
CA PRO A 25 9.86 -13.87 29.64
C PRO A 25 9.64 -14.87 28.51
N ALA A 26 9.82 -16.18 28.75
CA ALA A 26 9.55 -17.22 27.74
C ALA A 26 8.08 -17.25 27.31
N LEU A 27 7.15 -17.16 28.26
CA LEU A 27 5.72 -17.07 27.98
C LEU A 27 5.36 -15.80 27.19
N ARG A 28 5.96 -14.66 27.54
CA ARG A 28 5.76 -13.40 26.80
C ARG A 28 6.29 -13.48 25.38
N SER A 29 7.48 -14.04 25.17
CA SER A 29 8.02 -14.23 23.82
C SER A 29 7.17 -15.18 22.98
N LEU A 30 6.63 -16.25 23.58
CA LEU A 30 5.77 -17.19 22.89
C LEU A 30 4.47 -16.51 22.42
N VAL A 31 3.81 -15.75 23.30
CA VAL A 31 2.60 -14.98 22.96
C VAL A 31 2.88 -13.93 21.88
N ALA A 32 4.03 -13.24 21.96
CA ALA A 32 4.42 -12.23 20.99
C ALA A 32 4.67 -12.83 19.59
N VAL A 33 5.40 -13.94 19.52
CA VAL A 33 5.66 -14.65 18.25
C VAL A 33 4.35 -15.16 17.65
N LEU A 34 3.48 -15.77 18.45
CA LEU A 34 2.18 -16.26 18.00
C LEU A 34 1.28 -15.11 17.50
N GLY A 35 1.30 -13.97 18.20
CA GLY A 35 0.53 -12.78 17.84
C GLY A 35 1.01 -12.15 16.53
N SER A 36 2.32 -11.95 16.36
CA SER A 36 2.88 -11.36 15.14
C SER A 36 2.62 -12.22 13.91
N TRP A 37 2.73 -13.55 14.04
CA TRP A 37 2.43 -14.48 12.95
C TRP A 37 0.94 -14.47 12.59
N GLY A 38 0.06 -14.39 13.60
CA GLY A 38 -1.38 -14.31 13.38
C GLY A 38 -1.80 -13.08 12.57
N VAL A 39 -1.25 -11.90 12.89
CA VAL A 39 -1.56 -10.66 12.16
C VAL A 39 -1.05 -10.70 10.72
N GLN A 40 0.15 -11.26 10.49
CA GLN A 40 0.70 -11.42 9.14
C GLN A 40 -0.11 -12.39 8.29
N LEU A 41 -0.53 -13.53 8.86
CA LEU A 41 -1.39 -14.49 8.15
C LEU A 41 -2.75 -13.88 7.82
N ALA A 42 -3.37 -13.16 8.77
CA ALA A 42 -4.65 -12.50 8.56
C ALA A 42 -4.60 -11.42 7.47
N THR A 43 -3.51 -10.64 7.40
CA THR A 43 -3.32 -9.62 6.37
C THR A 43 -3.08 -10.23 4.99
N VAL A 44 -2.24 -11.26 4.89
CA VAL A 44 -2.00 -11.98 3.63
C VAL A 44 -3.29 -12.63 3.10
N LEU A 45 -4.02 -13.35 3.95
CA LEU A 45 -5.29 -13.97 3.56
C LEU A 45 -6.35 -12.93 3.20
N GLY A 46 -6.39 -11.80 3.93
CA GLY A 46 -7.27 -10.68 3.62
C GLY A 46 -6.93 -9.96 2.31
N GLN A 47 -5.67 -9.96 1.89
CA GLN A 47 -5.25 -9.38 0.62
C GLN A 47 -5.55 -10.31 -0.55
N LEU A 48 -5.34 -11.62 -0.39
CA LEU A 48 -5.66 -12.63 -1.40
C LEU A 48 -7.18 -12.76 -1.67
N SER A 49 -8.02 -12.59 -0.64
CA SER A 49 -9.48 -12.59 -0.81
C SER A 49 -9.96 -11.38 -1.62
N ARG A 50 -9.34 -10.21 -1.42
CA ARG A 50 -9.66 -9.00 -2.18
C ARG A 50 -9.22 -9.08 -3.64
N SER A 51 -8.12 -9.79 -3.96
CA SER A 51 -7.67 -9.96 -5.35
C SER A 51 -8.53 -10.91 -6.18
N THR A 52 -9.41 -11.70 -5.57
CA THR A 52 -10.26 -12.68 -6.28
C THR A 52 -11.70 -12.19 -6.45
N THR A 53 -12.03 -10.99 -5.96
CA THR A 53 -13.31 -10.35 -6.26
C THR A 53 -13.09 -9.41 -7.44
N PRO A 54 -13.55 -9.72 -8.65
CA PRO A 54 -13.67 -8.72 -9.70
C PRO A 54 -14.60 -7.64 -9.16
N GLY A 55 -14.05 -6.50 -8.77
CA GLY A 55 -14.85 -5.34 -8.45
C GLY A 55 -15.68 -4.98 -9.70
N PRO A 56 -16.93 -4.49 -9.52
CA PRO A 56 -17.75 -4.03 -10.63
C PRO A 56 -17.11 -2.78 -11.23
N HIS A 57 -16.20 -2.95 -12.20
CA HIS A 57 -15.85 -1.92 -13.15
C HIS A 57 -16.97 -1.84 -14.20
N GLY A 58 -18.14 -1.38 -13.78
CA GLY A 58 -19.14 -0.75 -14.64
C GLY A 58 -19.19 0.71 -14.22
N SER A 59 -18.94 1.70 -15.05
CA SER A 59 -19.27 1.90 -16.47
C SER A 59 -17.98 2.19 -17.27
N ALA A 60 -17.65 1.45 -18.33
CA ALA A 60 -18.20 1.69 -19.67
C ALA A 60 -18.59 3.16 -19.89
N GLU A 61 -17.62 4.05 -19.80
CA GLU A 61 -17.72 5.33 -20.47
C GLU A 61 -17.80 5.03 -21.97
N THR A 62 -18.90 5.43 -22.59
CA THR A 62 -19.16 5.31 -24.02
C THR A 62 -17.98 5.90 -24.78
N GLN A 63 -17.06 5.04 -25.21
CA GLN A 63 -16.11 5.37 -26.26
C GLN A 63 -16.96 5.73 -27.48
N GLY A 64 -17.06 7.04 -27.74
CA GLY A 64 -17.57 7.57 -29.00
C GLY A 64 -16.89 6.88 -30.18
N PRO A 65 -17.48 6.96 -31.38
CA PRO A 65 -17.19 6.10 -32.53
C PRO A 65 -15.69 5.83 -32.66
N ALA A 66 -15.33 4.54 -32.56
CA ALA A 66 -13.96 4.04 -32.58
C ALA A 66 -13.16 4.69 -33.71
N THR A 67 -12.46 5.77 -33.35
CA THR A 67 -11.48 6.39 -34.22
C THR A 67 -10.31 5.42 -34.26
N ALA A 68 -9.87 5.06 -35.46
CA ALA A 68 -8.78 4.13 -35.70
C ALA A 68 -7.60 4.37 -34.73
N PRO A 69 -6.87 3.31 -34.30
CA PRO A 69 -5.75 3.44 -33.37
C PRO A 69 -4.82 4.57 -33.83
N ARG A 70 -4.79 5.66 -33.07
CA ARG A 70 -3.91 6.78 -33.37
C ARG A 70 -2.54 6.45 -32.82
N THR A 71 -1.57 6.30 -33.70
CA THR A 71 -0.16 6.17 -33.31
C THR A 71 0.34 7.53 -32.82
N PRO A 72 0.93 7.63 -31.63
CA PRO A 72 1.58 8.85 -31.18
C PRO A 72 2.62 9.31 -32.21
N HIS A 73 2.62 10.61 -32.52
CA HIS A 73 3.58 11.17 -33.48
C HIS A 73 4.97 11.41 -32.85
N SER A 74 5.03 11.49 -31.52
CA SER A 74 6.23 11.70 -30.72
C SER A 74 6.03 11.21 -29.27
N PRO A 75 7.11 10.96 -28.51
CA PRO A 75 7.02 10.50 -27.12
C PRO A 75 6.91 11.66 -26.10
N ASP A 76 6.43 12.82 -26.52
CA ASP A 76 6.11 13.94 -25.63
C ASP A 76 4.81 13.68 -24.88
N LEU A 77 4.75 14.11 -23.61
CA LEU A 77 3.62 13.86 -22.74
C LEU A 77 3.12 15.18 -22.16
N SER A 78 1.82 15.46 -22.27
CA SER A 78 1.19 16.67 -21.75
C SER A 78 0.05 16.33 -20.80
N LEU A 79 0.03 16.98 -19.64
CA LEU A 79 -1.04 16.94 -18.65
C LEU A 79 -1.64 18.33 -18.55
N VAL A 80 -2.97 18.43 -18.65
CA VAL A 80 -3.70 19.69 -18.51
C VAL A 80 -4.77 19.53 -17.45
N ASN A 81 -4.58 20.21 -16.32
CA ASN A 81 -5.48 20.23 -15.17
C ASN A 81 -5.91 18.83 -14.70
N VAL A 82 -4.99 17.88 -14.69
CA VAL A 82 -5.28 16.48 -14.35
C VAL A 82 -5.65 16.36 -12.87
N GLY A 83 -6.82 15.78 -12.61
CA GLY A 83 -7.31 15.43 -11.27
C GLY A 83 -7.52 13.92 -11.14
N TYR A 84 -7.24 13.36 -9.96
CA TYR A 84 -7.49 11.94 -9.68
C TYR A 84 -7.72 11.63 -8.21
N ALA A 85 -8.73 10.79 -7.93
CA ALA A 85 -9.06 10.19 -6.64
C ALA A 85 -9.39 8.69 -6.81
N TYR A 86 -9.13 7.89 -5.77
CA TYR A 86 -9.39 6.44 -5.82
C TYR A 86 -10.87 6.04 -5.69
N GLY A 87 -11.78 7.00 -5.65
CA GLY A 87 -13.21 6.73 -5.59
C GLY A 87 -14.05 7.97 -5.26
N PRO A 88 -15.38 7.85 -5.41
CA PRO A 88 -16.30 8.94 -5.14
C PRO A 88 -16.22 9.36 -3.66
N GLY A 89 -15.96 10.65 -3.42
CA GLY A 89 -15.84 11.23 -2.08
C GLY A 89 -14.49 11.01 -1.40
N ALA A 90 -13.53 10.34 -2.05
CA ALA A 90 -12.15 10.30 -1.57
C ALA A 90 -11.48 11.68 -1.74
N ALA A 91 -10.53 12.00 -0.87
CA ALA A 91 -9.70 13.18 -1.08
C ALA A 91 -8.88 13.03 -2.37
N PRO A 92 -8.75 14.09 -3.18
CA PRO A 92 -7.96 14.04 -4.41
C PRO A 92 -6.49 13.73 -4.10
N VAL A 93 -5.94 12.75 -4.80
CA VAL A 93 -4.52 12.39 -4.72
C VAL A 93 -3.69 13.28 -5.64
N ILE A 94 -4.27 13.63 -6.80
CA ILE A 94 -3.75 14.65 -7.71
C ILE A 94 -4.84 15.71 -7.87
N ASP A 95 -4.49 16.98 -7.66
CA ASP A 95 -5.38 18.14 -7.84
C ASP A 95 -4.81 19.06 -8.92
N ARG A 96 -5.51 19.15 -10.06
CA ARG A 96 -5.26 20.08 -11.18
C ARG A 96 -3.79 20.19 -11.60
N LEU A 97 -3.13 19.04 -11.75
CA LEU A 97 -1.75 18.99 -12.19
C LEU A 97 -1.65 19.31 -13.70
N SER A 98 -0.87 20.34 -14.04
CA SER A 98 -0.50 20.63 -15.41
C SER A 98 1.01 20.51 -15.58
N LEU A 99 1.45 19.73 -16.56
CA LEU A 99 2.86 19.40 -16.76
C LEU A 99 3.11 18.99 -18.21
N ASP A 100 4.14 19.56 -18.83
CA ASP A 100 4.61 19.16 -20.15
C ASP A 100 5.98 18.49 -20.04
N ILE A 101 6.12 17.32 -20.65
CA ILE A 101 7.33 16.49 -20.66
C ILE A 101 7.75 16.34 -22.13
N PRO A 102 8.77 17.11 -22.59
CA PRO A 102 9.26 17.02 -23.95
C PRO A 102 9.86 15.65 -24.26
N ALA A 103 9.79 15.24 -25.53
CA ALA A 103 10.46 14.05 -26.02
C ALA A 103 11.97 14.07 -25.70
N GLY A 104 12.49 12.96 -25.19
CA GLY A 104 13.91 12.83 -24.82
C GLY A 104 14.30 13.48 -23.48
N SER A 105 13.34 14.05 -22.74
CA SER A 105 13.58 14.53 -21.37
C SER A 105 13.47 13.40 -20.34
N HIS A 106 14.05 13.64 -19.16
CA HIS A 106 13.94 12.75 -18.01
C HIS A 106 13.26 13.48 -16.85
N LEU A 107 12.05 13.05 -16.50
CA LEU A 107 11.32 13.55 -15.33
C LEU A 107 11.63 12.69 -14.10
N THR A 108 12.00 13.32 -12.99
CA THR A 108 12.10 12.66 -11.67
C THR A 108 11.04 13.23 -10.74
N VAL A 109 10.23 12.36 -10.13
CA VAL A 109 9.20 12.74 -9.16
C VAL A 109 9.64 12.35 -7.76
N VAL A 110 9.82 13.34 -6.87
CA VAL A 110 10.27 13.16 -5.49
C VAL A 110 9.26 13.72 -4.50
N GLY A 111 9.23 13.15 -3.29
CA GLY A 111 8.36 13.62 -2.22
C GLY A 111 8.07 12.55 -1.15
N PRO A 112 7.43 12.92 -0.03
CA PRO A 112 7.10 12.02 1.07
C PRO A 112 6.25 10.82 0.65
N SER A 113 6.22 9.75 1.47
CA SER A 113 5.28 8.65 1.28
C SER A 113 3.84 9.18 1.29
N GLY A 114 2.98 8.67 0.40
CA GLY A 114 1.60 9.13 0.26
C GLY A 114 1.38 10.38 -0.60
N ALA A 115 2.42 11.06 -1.08
CA ALA A 115 2.29 12.27 -1.91
C ALA A 115 1.76 12.03 -3.35
N GLY A 116 1.26 10.83 -3.67
CA GLY A 116 0.67 10.55 -4.99
C GLY A 116 1.65 10.17 -6.11
N LYS A 117 2.95 9.97 -5.83
CA LYS A 117 3.97 9.63 -6.85
C LYS A 117 3.63 8.37 -7.67
N SER A 118 3.31 7.26 -6.99
CA SER A 118 2.92 6.01 -7.66
C SER A 118 1.63 6.19 -8.45
N THR A 119 0.68 6.98 -7.93
CA THR A 119 -0.57 7.32 -8.60
C THR A 119 -0.33 8.10 -9.89
N LEU A 120 0.58 9.09 -9.87
CA LEU A 120 1.02 9.80 -11.05
C LEU A 120 1.64 8.83 -12.07
N THR A 121 2.50 7.90 -11.64
CA THR A 121 3.07 6.88 -12.55
C THR A 121 2.00 5.98 -13.17
N THR A 122 0.98 5.58 -12.40
CA THR A 122 -0.17 4.81 -12.92
C THR A 122 -0.93 5.56 -14.01
N LEU A 123 -1.16 6.86 -13.83
CA LEU A 123 -1.81 7.72 -14.84
C LEU A 123 -0.94 7.87 -16.09
N LEU A 124 0.36 8.19 -15.93
CA LEU A 124 1.29 8.32 -17.06
C LEU A 124 1.44 7.02 -17.86
N ALA A 125 1.35 5.86 -17.19
CA ALA A 125 1.40 4.55 -17.84
C ALA A 125 0.07 4.15 -18.53
N GLY A 126 -0.98 4.97 -18.43
CA GLY A 126 -2.30 4.66 -18.98
C GLY A 126 -3.03 3.53 -18.25
N LEU A 127 -2.62 3.19 -17.03
CA LEU A 127 -3.24 2.14 -16.20
C LEU A 127 -4.49 2.63 -15.45
N ALA A 128 -4.69 3.94 -15.38
CA ALA A 128 -5.88 4.60 -14.87
C ALA A 128 -6.20 5.82 -15.74
N ALA A 129 -7.48 6.15 -15.87
CA ALA A 129 -7.92 7.41 -16.48
C ALA A 129 -7.97 8.51 -15.40
N PRO A 130 -7.64 9.76 -15.76
CA PRO A 130 -7.87 10.89 -14.86
C PRO A 130 -9.38 11.12 -14.68
N ASP A 131 -9.80 11.60 -13.51
CA ASP A 131 -11.20 11.97 -13.25
C ASP A 131 -11.54 13.32 -13.91
N ASP A 132 -10.56 14.22 -13.94
CA ASP A 132 -10.67 15.57 -14.53
C ASP A 132 -9.44 15.87 -15.38
N GLY A 133 -9.62 16.76 -16.37
CA GLY A 133 -8.54 17.22 -17.24
C GLY A 133 -8.22 16.26 -18.38
N ARG A 134 -7.03 16.39 -18.97
CA ARG A 134 -6.58 15.54 -20.08
C ARG A 134 -5.11 15.20 -19.97
N LEU A 135 -4.78 13.97 -20.33
CA LEU A 135 -3.42 13.48 -20.54
C LEU A 135 -3.29 13.06 -21.99
N THR A 136 -2.23 13.50 -22.67
CA THR A 136 -1.93 13.13 -24.06
C THR A 136 -0.49 12.65 -24.20
N LEU A 137 -0.29 11.73 -25.16
CA LEU A 137 1.03 11.24 -25.56
C LEU A 137 1.18 11.47 -27.07
N GLY A 138 2.16 12.26 -27.52
CA GLY A 138 2.31 12.54 -28.96
C GLY A 138 1.09 13.22 -29.58
N GLY A 139 0.34 13.98 -28.78
CA GLY A 139 -0.85 14.71 -29.19
C GLY A 139 -2.15 13.89 -29.27
N VAL A 140 -2.16 12.60 -28.90
CA VAL A 140 -3.37 11.75 -28.90
C VAL A 140 -4.04 11.68 -27.54
#